data_AF-A0A939CPB5-F1
#
_entry.id   AF-A0A939CPB5-F1
#
_cell.length_a   1.000
_cell.length_b   1.000
_cell.length_c   1.000
_cell.angle_alpha   90.00
_cell.angle_beta   90.00
_cell.angle_gamma   90.00
#
_symmetry.space_group_name_H-M   'P 1'
#
loop_
_entity.id
_entity.type
_entity.pdbx_description
1 polymer ?
#
loop_
_entity_poly.entity_id
_entity_poly.type
_entity_poly.pdbx_seq_one_letter_code
_entity_poly.pdbx_strand_id
1 'polypeptide(L)'
;MIGLKSKLLNATLAATTALPLAAAGLFTSAGSAQAAALTGEFSFNGGVTVNPFAYSLVTLKKDSLTFTPDSIIADSNGVKSTPVGVAAQTGSFLGFNSASIRDIISFASDTVQNPFLDLGNLTIPGTILPGESTASLADGSNIFTLTSSGYQITQTGANITIAVDLFGYFTSATGEITNGAGSLSFQRNNTTVAQANSILNTANGSLNNLTFSGSTFTTSVPEPAALLGLGAVSAVMVMSRRRKSAAQ
;
A
#
# COMPACT_ATOMS: atom_id res chain seq x y z
N MET A 1 40.19 -3.60 -85.05
CA MET A 1 40.57 -2.75 -83.90
C MET A 1 40.02 -3.44 -82.66
N ILE A 2 40.86 -4.12 -81.86
CA ILE A 2 41.49 -3.57 -80.63
C ILE A 2 40.41 -2.86 -79.79
N GLY A 3 39.94 -3.33 -78.64
CA GLY A 3 40.52 -4.18 -77.60
C GLY A 3 40.34 -3.45 -76.26
N LEU A 4 40.01 -4.17 -75.17
CA LEU A 4 40.27 -3.91 -73.73
C LEU A 4 39.14 -4.55 -72.89
N LYS A 5 39.37 -5.78 -72.41
CA LYS A 5 39.92 -6.16 -71.09
C LYS A 5 38.92 -6.09 -69.93
N SER A 6 38.44 -7.28 -69.55
CA SER A 6 38.58 -7.86 -68.19
C SER A 6 38.60 -6.87 -67.02
N LYS A 7 37.50 -6.87 -66.25
CA LYS A 7 37.57 -6.92 -64.78
C LYS A 7 36.82 -8.15 -64.29
N LEU A 8 37.44 -9.30 -64.51
CA LEU A 8 37.34 -10.44 -63.60
C LEU A 8 37.83 -9.96 -62.20
N LEU A 9 37.27 -10.57 -61.15
CA LEU A 9 37.72 -10.50 -59.76
C LEU A 9 37.42 -9.18 -59.01
N ASN A 10 36.25 -9.12 -58.39
CA ASN A 10 36.10 -9.07 -56.92
C ASN A 10 34.71 -8.52 -56.54
N ALA A 11 33.69 -9.37 -56.61
CA ALA A 11 32.48 -9.17 -55.81
C ALA A 11 31.72 -10.48 -55.53
N THR A 12 32.35 -11.64 -55.73
CA THR A 12 31.80 -12.97 -55.41
C THR A 12 31.98 -13.34 -53.93
N LEU A 13 32.03 -12.34 -53.03
CA LEU A 13 32.20 -12.57 -51.60
C LEU A 13 31.66 -11.41 -50.75
N ALA A 14 30.44 -10.92 -51.01
CA ALA A 14 29.71 -10.05 -50.07
C ALA A 14 28.27 -9.76 -50.57
N ALA A 15 27.39 -10.75 -50.64
CA ALA A 15 25.95 -10.46 -50.80
C ALA A 15 25.00 -11.60 -50.38
N THR A 16 25.48 -12.64 -49.70
CA THR A 16 24.63 -13.70 -49.10
C THR A 16 24.51 -13.53 -47.58
N THR A 17 24.29 -12.29 -47.15
CA THR A 17 23.81 -11.95 -45.79
C THR A 17 22.89 -10.73 -45.83
N ALA A 18 22.16 -10.54 -46.94
CA ALA A 18 21.08 -9.57 -47.00
C ALA A 18 19.78 -10.25 -46.58
N LEU A 19 19.30 -9.87 -45.39
CA LEU A 19 17.97 -10.12 -44.81
C LEU A 19 17.85 -11.47 -44.08
N PRO A 20 17.85 -11.44 -42.73
CA PRO A 20 16.73 -10.85 -42.01
C PRO A 20 17.08 -9.44 -41.55
N LEU A 21 16.43 -8.47 -42.19
CA LEU A 21 16.25 -7.14 -41.63
C LEU A 21 15.71 -7.36 -40.23
N ALA A 22 16.42 -6.80 -39.26
CA ALA A 22 16.10 -6.89 -37.87
C ALA A 22 14.61 -6.58 -37.62
N ALA A 23 13.83 -7.63 -37.38
CA ALA A 23 12.63 -7.56 -36.55
C ALA A 23 13.02 -7.43 -35.06
N ALA A 24 14.12 -6.72 -34.78
CA ALA A 24 14.41 -6.09 -33.48
C ALA A 24 13.83 -4.66 -33.45
N GLY A 25 12.78 -4.43 -34.25
CA GLY A 25 11.96 -3.24 -34.21
C GLY A 25 10.71 -3.54 -33.39
N LEU A 26 10.65 -2.93 -32.21
CA LEU A 26 9.42 -2.65 -31.48
C LEU A 26 8.82 -3.76 -30.62
N PHE A 27 9.67 -4.61 -30.02
CA PHE A 27 9.63 -4.65 -28.54
C PHE A 27 10.60 -3.59 -28.04
N THR A 28 10.35 -2.33 -28.41
CA THR A 28 10.43 -1.30 -27.39
C THR A 28 9.57 -1.88 -26.29
N SER A 29 10.22 -2.37 -25.23
CA SER A 29 9.66 -2.20 -23.91
C SER A 29 9.19 -0.75 -23.92
N ALA A 30 7.91 -0.55 -24.24
CA ALA A 30 7.15 0.54 -23.69
C ALA A 30 7.66 0.57 -22.28
N GLY A 31 8.36 1.65 -21.91
CA GLY A 31 8.90 1.77 -20.58
C GLY A 31 7.72 1.45 -19.70
N SER A 32 7.71 0.23 -19.14
CA SER A 32 7.06 -0.01 -17.90
C SER A 32 7.86 0.93 -17.03
N ALA A 33 7.40 2.18 -16.92
CA ALA A 33 7.15 2.72 -15.61
C ALA A 33 6.57 1.51 -14.88
N GLN A 34 7.45 0.78 -14.18
CA GLN A 34 7.04 -0.31 -13.33
C GLN A 34 5.98 0.35 -12.50
N ALA A 35 4.74 -0.02 -12.77
CA ALA A 35 3.60 0.41 -12.01
C ALA A 35 3.96 -0.01 -10.59
N ALA A 36 4.29 0.99 -9.78
CA ALA A 36 5.16 0.79 -8.64
C ALA A 36 4.28 0.33 -7.49
N ALA A 37 4.45 -0.93 -7.11
CA ALA A 37 3.83 -1.46 -5.91
C ALA A 37 4.13 -0.53 -4.71
N LEU A 38 3.13 -0.29 -3.88
CA LEU A 38 3.34 0.49 -2.66
C LEU A 38 4.30 -0.29 -1.76
N THR A 39 5.41 0.34 -1.34
CA THR A 39 6.49 -0.22 -0.53
C THR A 39 7.01 0.79 0.48
N GLY A 40 7.36 0.32 1.66
CA GLY A 40 7.88 1.13 2.77
C GLY A 40 6.99 1.07 3.99
N GLU A 41 7.04 2.12 4.80
CA GLU A 41 6.26 2.27 6.04
C GLU A 41 5.85 3.73 6.24
N PHE A 42 4.82 3.93 7.05
CA PHE A 42 4.43 5.23 7.56
C PHE A 42 3.74 5.11 8.92
N SER A 43 3.80 6.20 9.69
CA SER A 43 2.98 6.40 10.88
C SER A 43 1.82 7.34 10.58
N PHE A 44 0.75 7.23 11.34
CA PHE A 44 -0.40 8.12 11.20
C PHE A 44 -1.02 8.47 12.54
N ASN A 45 -1.71 9.60 12.60
CA ASN A 45 -2.45 10.07 13.76
C ASN A 45 -3.78 10.69 13.33
N GLY A 46 -4.71 10.79 14.28
CA GLY A 46 -5.98 11.47 14.04
C GLY A 46 -5.77 12.88 13.47
N GLY A 47 -6.54 13.21 12.42
CA GLY A 47 -6.53 14.51 11.76
C GLY A 47 -7.47 15.53 12.41
N VAL A 48 -7.59 16.70 11.78
CA VAL A 48 -8.44 17.82 12.20
C VAL A 48 -9.27 18.32 11.02
N THR A 49 -10.53 18.64 11.25
CA THR A 49 -11.34 19.41 10.30
C THR A 49 -11.60 20.78 10.89
N VAL A 50 -11.19 21.86 10.23
CA VAL A 50 -11.22 23.22 10.80
C VAL A 50 -12.63 23.82 10.89
N ASN A 51 -13.55 23.40 10.01
CA ASN A 51 -14.96 23.80 10.05
C ASN A 51 -15.81 22.54 9.84
N PRO A 52 -16.44 21.96 10.88
CA PRO A 52 -16.91 22.61 12.13
C PRO A 52 -15.95 22.62 13.33
N PHE A 53 -14.65 22.43 13.14
CA PHE A 53 -13.66 22.25 14.22
C PHE A 53 -13.84 20.94 14.99
N ALA A 54 -13.38 19.85 14.38
CA ALA A 54 -13.48 18.50 14.93
C ALA A 54 -12.14 17.77 14.82
N TYR A 55 -11.78 17.06 15.89
CA TYR A 55 -10.62 16.16 15.91
C TYR A 55 -11.06 14.76 15.56
N SER A 56 -10.15 14.01 14.94
CA SER A 56 -10.37 12.61 14.65
C SER A 56 -10.24 11.79 15.92
N LEU A 57 -11.34 11.17 16.32
CA LEU A 57 -11.47 10.38 17.53
C LEU A 57 -11.97 8.99 17.19
N VAL A 58 -11.73 8.05 18.09
CA VAL A 58 -12.18 6.68 17.97
C VAL A 58 -13.06 6.28 19.14
N THR A 59 -14.08 5.48 18.82
CA THR A 59 -14.94 4.81 19.78
C THR A 59 -14.75 3.31 19.67
N LEU A 60 -14.34 2.68 20.77
CA LEU A 60 -14.25 1.22 20.88
C LEU A 60 -15.51 0.65 21.51
N LYS A 61 -16.17 -0.27 20.80
CA LYS A 61 -17.11 -1.23 21.36
C LYS A 61 -16.45 -2.61 21.40
N LYS A 62 -17.09 -3.57 22.06
CA LYS A 62 -16.57 -4.94 22.19
C LYS A 62 -16.19 -5.58 20.86
N ASP A 63 -16.97 -5.31 19.83
CA ASP A 63 -16.77 -5.94 18.52
C ASP A 63 -16.49 -4.93 17.41
N SER A 64 -16.45 -3.63 17.67
CA SER A 64 -16.32 -2.64 16.59
C SER A 64 -15.47 -1.44 16.97
N LEU A 65 -14.94 -0.78 15.96
CA LEU A 65 -14.16 0.44 16.05
C LEU A 65 -14.74 1.48 15.09
N THR A 66 -15.24 2.58 15.63
CA THR A 66 -15.85 3.66 14.85
C THR A 66 -15.02 4.93 14.96
N PHE A 67 -14.75 5.56 13.82
CA PHE A 67 -14.01 6.82 13.73
C PHE A 67 -14.95 8.00 13.49
N THR A 68 -14.61 9.13 14.08
CA THR A 68 -15.35 10.39 13.91
C THR A 68 -14.37 11.54 13.71
N PRO A 69 -14.71 12.62 12.97
CA PRO A 69 -15.98 12.84 12.29
C PRO A 69 -16.10 12.01 10.99
N ASP A 70 -17.16 11.22 10.91
CA ASP A 70 -17.49 10.37 9.77
C ASP A 70 -18.27 11.14 8.69
N SER A 71 -18.16 12.46 8.59
CA SER A 71 -19.02 13.27 7.70
C SER A 71 -18.27 14.21 6.78
N ILE A 72 -16.94 14.20 6.82
CA ILE A 72 -16.12 15.21 6.15
C ILE A 72 -15.56 14.70 4.82
N ILE A 73 -15.27 13.41 4.74
CA ILE A 73 -14.77 12.75 3.54
C ILE A 73 -15.83 11.72 3.12
N ALA A 74 -16.20 11.71 1.85
CA ALA A 74 -17.12 10.72 1.29
C ALA A 74 -16.63 10.26 -0.08
N ASP A 75 -16.67 8.95 -0.32
CA ASP A 75 -16.36 8.40 -1.63
C ASP A 75 -17.54 8.56 -2.63
N SER A 76 -17.32 8.11 -3.86
CA SER A 76 -18.33 8.14 -4.93
C SER A 76 -19.62 7.39 -4.60
N ASN A 77 -19.59 6.47 -3.63
CA ASN A 77 -20.76 5.72 -3.15
C ASN A 77 -21.38 6.34 -1.89
N GLY A 78 -20.85 7.47 -1.40
CA GLY A 78 -21.29 8.14 -0.20
C GLY A 78 -20.86 7.46 1.10
N VAL A 79 -19.93 6.49 1.05
CA VAL A 79 -19.33 5.91 2.26
C VAL A 79 -18.36 6.94 2.83
N LYS A 80 -18.52 7.20 4.11
CA LYS A 80 -17.86 8.31 4.77
C LYS A 80 -16.64 7.86 5.55
N SER A 81 -15.66 8.74 5.68
CA SER A 81 -14.39 8.45 6.35
C SER A 81 -13.87 9.65 7.14
N THR A 82 -12.95 9.36 8.05
CA THR A 82 -12.34 10.32 8.98
C THR A 82 -10.92 10.68 8.52
N PRO A 83 -10.48 11.94 8.58
CA PRO A 83 -9.12 12.30 8.16
C PRO A 83 -8.04 11.78 9.13
N VAL A 84 -6.89 11.40 8.59
CA VAL A 84 -5.67 11.13 9.36
C VAL A 84 -4.47 11.83 8.73
N GLY A 85 -3.55 12.30 9.58
CA GLY A 85 -2.25 12.81 9.14
C GLY A 85 -1.28 11.64 9.00
N VAL A 86 -0.50 11.64 7.91
CA VAL A 86 0.54 10.64 7.63
C VAL A 86 1.92 11.29 7.82
N ALA A 87 2.81 10.58 8.50
CA ALA A 87 4.15 11.03 8.85
C ALA A 87 5.15 9.87 8.88
N ALA A 88 6.44 10.18 9.00
CA ALA A 88 7.53 9.19 9.05
C ALA A 88 7.49 8.19 7.87
N GLN A 89 7.17 8.69 6.68
CA GLN A 89 7.03 7.91 5.46
C GLN A 89 8.39 7.44 4.94
N THR A 90 8.43 6.25 4.36
CA THR A 90 9.57 5.74 3.60
C THR A 90 9.11 5.14 2.27
N GLY A 91 10.05 4.86 1.38
CA GLY A 91 9.77 4.20 0.10
C GLY A 91 8.78 4.98 -0.76
N SER A 92 7.81 4.30 -1.37
CA SER A 92 6.80 4.93 -2.21
C SER A 92 5.78 5.74 -1.41
N PHE A 93 5.72 5.58 -0.08
CA PHE A 93 4.78 6.33 0.75
C PHE A 93 5.17 7.80 0.93
N LEU A 94 6.38 8.20 0.54
CA LEU A 94 6.83 9.60 0.55
C LEU A 94 5.93 10.54 -0.27
N GLY A 95 5.13 10.01 -1.20
CA GLY A 95 4.18 10.78 -2.01
C GLY A 95 2.86 11.14 -1.32
N PHE A 96 2.63 10.71 -0.08
CA PHE A 96 1.38 10.93 0.66
C PHE A 96 1.66 11.64 1.98
N ASN A 97 0.80 12.56 2.39
CA ASN A 97 0.90 13.23 3.69
C ASN A 97 -0.38 13.11 4.54
N SER A 98 -1.43 12.51 3.99
CA SER A 98 -2.72 12.36 4.62
C SER A 98 -3.38 11.07 4.13
N ALA A 99 -4.38 10.60 4.88
CA ALA A 99 -5.27 9.54 4.42
C ALA A 99 -6.68 9.77 4.98
N SER A 100 -7.65 9.01 4.48
CA SER A 100 -8.90 8.79 5.21
C SER A 100 -8.90 7.42 5.87
N ILE A 101 -9.57 7.27 7.01
CA ILE A 101 -9.74 6.02 7.75
C ILE A 101 -11.21 5.67 7.90
N ARG A 102 -11.54 4.38 7.80
CA ARG A 102 -12.91 3.84 7.90
C ARG A 102 -13.07 2.86 9.06
N ASP A 103 -14.32 2.50 9.35
CA ASP A 103 -14.67 1.72 10.52
C ASP A 103 -14.32 0.23 10.41
N ILE A 104 -14.01 -0.38 11.55
CA ILE A 104 -14.04 -1.83 11.75
C ILE A 104 -15.43 -2.17 12.29
N ILE A 105 -16.25 -2.85 11.49
CA ILE A 105 -17.64 -3.16 11.81
C ILE A 105 -17.73 -4.33 12.80
N SER A 106 -16.86 -5.33 12.63
CA SER A 106 -16.81 -6.52 13.51
C SER A 106 -15.38 -7.08 13.56
N PHE A 107 -14.81 -7.20 14.76
CA PHE A 107 -13.58 -7.95 14.99
C PHE A 107 -13.81 -9.46 14.89
N ALA A 108 -14.96 -9.96 15.37
CA ALA A 108 -15.27 -11.39 15.40
C ALA A 108 -15.50 -12.01 14.01
N SER A 109 -15.98 -11.21 13.06
CA SER A 109 -16.23 -11.66 11.68
C SER A 109 -15.32 -10.99 10.65
N ASP A 110 -14.29 -10.27 11.11
CA ASP A 110 -13.35 -9.51 10.27
C ASP A 110 -14.06 -8.61 9.23
N THR A 111 -15.19 -8.01 9.62
CA THR A 111 -15.97 -7.14 8.73
C THR A 111 -15.49 -5.70 8.88
N VAL A 112 -15.06 -5.10 7.77
CA VAL A 112 -14.47 -3.76 7.73
C VAL A 112 -15.09 -2.96 6.59
N GLN A 113 -15.26 -1.64 6.77
CA GLN A 113 -15.55 -0.74 5.66
C GLN A 113 -14.28 -0.51 4.84
N ASN A 114 -14.16 -1.20 3.71
CA ASN A 114 -13.01 -1.05 2.83
C ASN A 114 -13.21 0.04 1.75
N PRO A 115 -12.12 0.67 1.26
CA PRO A 115 -10.75 0.56 1.78
C PRO A 115 -10.62 1.12 3.20
N PHE A 116 -9.84 0.44 4.07
CA PHE A 116 -9.67 0.88 5.45
C PHE A 116 -8.87 2.18 5.55
N LEU A 117 -7.81 2.31 4.74
CA LEU A 117 -7.15 3.59 4.49
C LEU A 117 -7.18 3.92 3.00
N ASP A 118 -7.38 5.20 2.68
CA ASP A 118 -7.27 5.75 1.32
C ASP A 118 -6.26 6.91 1.35
N LEU A 119 -5.09 6.70 0.74
CA LEU A 119 -3.92 7.57 0.87
C LEU A 119 -3.93 8.70 -0.16
N GLY A 120 -3.71 9.92 0.31
CA GLY A 120 -3.65 11.09 -0.55
C GLY A 120 -2.88 12.24 0.05
N ASN A 121 -3.28 13.45 -0.34
CA ASN A 121 -2.58 14.66 0.04
C ASN A 121 -3.54 15.78 0.42
N LEU A 122 -3.21 16.47 1.51
CA LEU A 122 -3.80 17.73 1.93
C LEU A 122 -2.70 18.80 1.97
N THR A 123 -3.11 20.06 2.03
CA THR A 123 -2.20 21.21 2.16
C THR A 123 -1.41 21.12 3.47
N ILE A 124 -2.08 20.72 4.55
CA ILE A 124 -1.50 20.48 5.86
C ILE A 124 -1.79 19.01 6.22
N PRO A 125 -0.78 18.20 6.59
CA PRO A 125 -0.97 16.79 6.92
C PRO A 125 -2.13 16.55 7.88
N GLY A 126 -3.12 15.77 7.45
CA GLY A 126 -4.29 15.40 8.23
C GLY A 126 -5.24 16.55 8.60
N THR A 127 -5.07 17.76 8.07
CA THR A 127 -5.91 18.92 8.42
C THR A 127 -6.73 19.37 7.22
N ILE A 128 -8.05 19.23 7.32
CA ILE A 128 -9.00 19.69 6.29
C ILE A 128 -9.34 21.16 6.56
N LEU A 129 -8.86 22.03 5.68
CA LEU A 129 -9.16 23.45 5.69
C LEU A 129 -10.55 23.74 5.09
N PRO A 130 -11.17 24.89 5.42
CA PRO A 130 -12.45 25.27 4.82
C PRO A 130 -12.34 25.36 3.29
N GLY A 131 -13.16 24.59 2.57
CA GLY A 131 -13.18 24.57 1.10
C GLY A 131 -12.05 23.77 0.45
N GLU A 132 -11.21 23.08 1.23
CA GLU A 132 -10.19 22.19 0.69
C GLU A 132 -10.82 20.95 0.04
N SER A 133 -10.24 20.51 -1.08
CA SER A 133 -10.68 19.29 -1.75
C SER A 133 -10.14 18.05 -1.02
N THR A 134 -11.04 17.13 -0.69
CA THR A 134 -10.72 15.82 -0.09
C THR A 134 -10.73 14.69 -1.12
N ALA A 135 -10.79 15.01 -2.42
CA ALA A 135 -10.97 14.02 -3.48
C ALA A 135 -9.88 12.94 -3.49
N SER A 136 -8.61 13.31 -3.23
CA SER A 136 -7.49 12.35 -3.19
C SER A 136 -7.52 11.42 -1.97
N LEU A 137 -8.40 11.64 -1.00
CA LEU A 137 -8.57 10.79 0.19
C LEU A 137 -9.76 9.84 0.05
N ALA A 138 -10.41 9.83 -1.11
CA ALA A 138 -11.63 9.07 -1.37
C ALA A 138 -11.77 8.65 -2.85
N ASP A 139 -10.65 8.64 -3.60
CA ASP A 139 -10.62 8.28 -5.01
C ASP A 139 -10.45 6.77 -5.24
N GLY A 140 -10.26 5.99 -4.16
CA GLY A 140 -10.05 4.54 -4.23
C GLY A 140 -8.69 4.15 -4.79
N SER A 141 -7.73 5.08 -4.86
CA SER A 141 -6.36 4.84 -5.32
C SER A 141 -5.40 4.80 -4.14
N ASN A 142 -4.32 4.02 -4.24
CA ASN A 142 -3.31 3.92 -3.17
C ASN A 142 -3.91 3.53 -1.81
N ILE A 143 -4.75 2.50 -1.82
CA ILE A 143 -5.56 2.10 -0.67
C ILE A 143 -4.87 1.04 0.17
N PHE A 144 -5.21 0.96 1.45
CA PHE A 144 -4.99 -0.20 2.30
C PHE A 144 -6.32 -0.90 2.56
N THR A 145 -6.43 -2.14 2.09
CA THR A 145 -7.58 -3.00 2.35
C THR A 145 -7.29 -3.88 3.55
N LEU A 146 -8.10 -3.74 4.60
CA LEU A 146 -7.98 -4.53 5.82
C LEU A 146 -8.72 -5.86 5.64
N THR A 147 -8.05 -6.95 6.01
CA THR A 147 -8.56 -8.32 5.87
C THR A 147 -8.87 -8.99 7.20
N SER A 148 -8.13 -8.63 8.25
CA SER A 148 -8.42 -9.08 9.61
C SER A 148 -7.88 -8.09 10.62
N SER A 149 -8.51 -8.04 11.78
CA SER A 149 -8.05 -7.21 12.90
C SER A 149 -8.47 -7.78 14.24
N GLY A 150 -7.68 -7.49 15.26
CA GLY A 150 -7.99 -7.85 16.63
C GLY A 150 -7.42 -6.82 17.58
N TYR A 151 -7.97 -6.71 18.78
CA TYR A 151 -7.47 -5.76 19.76
C TYR A 151 -7.13 -6.42 21.10
N GLN A 152 -6.18 -5.80 21.80
CA GLN A 152 -5.78 -6.16 23.15
C GLN A 152 -5.79 -4.94 24.05
N ILE A 153 -6.17 -5.13 25.32
CA ILE A 153 -6.15 -4.08 26.34
C ILE A 153 -5.10 -4.43 27.38
N THR A 154 -4.10 -3.56 27.52
CA THR A 154 -2.97 -3.74 28.44
C THR A 154 -2.98 -2.64 29.50
N GLN A 155 -2.64 -2.99 30.73
CA GLN A 155 -2.46 -2.01 31.82
C GLN A 155 -1.12 -1.28 31.64
N THR A 156 -1.17 0.05 31.63
CA THR A 156 0.02 0.92 31.52
C THR A 156 -0.01 1.94 32.66
N GLY A 157 0.61 1.60 33.79
CA GLY A 157 0.51 2.42 35.02
C GLY A 157 -0.94 2.54 35.49
N ALA A 158 -1.41 3.77 35.74
CA ALA A 158 -2.80 4.06 36.12
C ALA A 158 -3.76 4.15 34.91
N ASN A 159 -3.27 3.87 33.70
CA ASN A 159 -4.02 3.98 32.44
C ASN A 159 -4.11 2.61 31.77
N ILE A 160 -4.91 2.53 30.70
CA ILE A 160 -4.87 1.41 29.76
C ILE A 160 -4.36 1.87 28.41
N THR A 161 -3.70 0.95 27.71
CA THR A 161 -3.39 1.04 26.28
C THR A 161 -4.21 -0.02 25.56
N ILE A 162 -4.89 0.38 24.50
CA ILE A 162 -5.54 -0.52 23.57
C ILE A 162 -4.70 -0.53 22.29
N ALA A 163 -4.29 -1.72 21.87
CA ALA A 163 -3.61 -1.94 20.60
C ALA A 163 -4.52 -2.78 19.70
N VAL A 164 -4.66 -2.37 18.45
CA VAL A 164 -5.40 -3.05 17.40
C VAL A 164 -4.40 -3.48 16.34
N ASP A 165 -4.30 -4.78 16.09
CA ASP A 165 -3.50 -5.34 15.03
C ASP A 165 -4.22 -5.19 13.69
N LEU A 166 -3.50 -4.76 12.66
CA LEU A 166 -4.03 -4.53 11.32
C LEU A 166 -3.31 -5.43 10.33
N PHE A 167 -4.05 -6.28 9.61
CA PHE A 167 -3.50 -7.16 8.57
C PHE A 167 -4.28 -7.01 7.27
N GLY A 168 -3.57 -6.81 6.17
CA GLY A 168 -4.20 -6.54 4.89
C GLY A 168 -3.21 -6.42 3.75
N TYR A 169 -3.58 -5.61 2.77
CA TYR A 169 -2.73 -5.33 1.61
C TYR A 169 -2.96 -3.92 1.08
N PHE A 170 -1.90 -3.35 0.53
CA PHE A 170 -1.94 -2.11 -0.21
C PHE A 170 -2.24 -2.38 -1.68
N THR A 171 -3.04 -1.53 -2.31
CA THR A 171 -3.25 -1.50 -3.76
C THR A 171 -2.84 -0.12 -4.29
N SER A 172 -1.83 -0.06 -5.16
CA SER A 172 -1.40 1.21 -5.78
C SER A 172 -2.49 1.77 -6.71
N ALA A 173 -2.37 3.04 -7.10
CA ALA A 173 -3.22 3.65 -8.13
C ALA A 173 -3.23 2.88 -9.48
N THR A 174 -2.18 2.10 -9.74
CA THR A 174 -2.03 1.29 -10.96
C THR A 174 -2.46 -0.17 -10.79
N GLY A 175 -2.85 -0.56 -9.57
CA GLY A 175 -3.46 -1.87 -9.27
C GLY A 175 -2.49 -2.91 -8.72
N GLU A 176 -1.22 -2.59 -8.48
CA GLU A 176 -0.28 -3.52 -7.85
C GLU A 176 -0.62 -3.72 -6.39
N ILE A 177 -0.56 -4.98 -5.96
CA ILE A 177 -0.88 -5.39 -4.60
C ILE A 177 0.39 -5.74 -3.83
N THR A 178 0.54 -5.16 -2.65
CA THR A 178 1.61 -5.48 -1.69
C THR A 178 1.01 -5.87 -0.36
N ASN A 179 1.43 -6.98 0.24
CA ASN A 179 0.98 -7.33 1.58
C ASN A 179 1.39 -6.25 2.59
N GLY A 180 0.49 -5.94 3.52
CA GLY A 180 0.69 -4.90 4.52
C GLY A 180 0.27 -5.36 5.90
N ALA A 181 0.93 -4.83 6.91
CA ALA A 181 0.58 -5.02 8.30
C ALA A 181 0.76 -3.71 9.06
N GLY A 182 0.21 -3.62 10.25
CA GLY A 182 0.32 -2.42 11.05
C GLY A 182 -0.32 -2.57 12.42
N SER A 183 -0.35 -1.47 13.13
CA SER A 183 -1.05 -1.37 14.40
C SER A 183 -1.70 0.00 14.55
N LEU A 184 -2.80 0.04 15.26
CA LEU A 184 -3.47 1.24 15.73
C LEU A 184 -3.52 1.18 17.25
N SER A 185 -3.20 2.28 17.92
CA SER A 185 -3.20 2.34 19.38
C SER A 185 -3.90 3.59 19.89
N PHE A 186 -4.52 3.44 21.05
CA PHE A 186 -5.16 4.54 21.77
C PHE A 186 -5.18 4.22 23.26
N GLN A 187 -5.30 5.25 24.09
CA GLN A 187 -5.16 5.12 25.54
C GLN A 187 -6.35 5.72 26.26
N ARG A 188 -6.63 5.19 27.46
CA ARG A 188 -7.62 5.78 28.36
C ARG A 188 -7.00 5.95 29.74
N ASN A 189 -7.08 7.19 30.22
CA ASN A 189 -6.52 7.55 31.51
C ASN A 189 -7.40 7.08 32.67
N ASN A 190 -6.77 6.83 33.82
CA ASN A 190 -7.47 6.51 35.08
C ASN A 190 -8.52 5.40 34.90
N THR A 191 -8.14 4.32 34.22
CA THR A 191 -9.01 3.18 33.93
C THR A 191 -8.16 1.92 34.08
N THR A 192 -8.74 0.87 34.65
CA THR A 192 -8.11 -0.45 34.70
C THR A 192 -8.62 -1.36 33.58
N VAL A 193 -7.84 -2.38 33.22
CA VAL A 193 -8.27 -3.40 32.26
C VAL A 193 -9.60 -4.05 32.66
N ALA A 194 -9.79 -4.33 33.96
CA ALA A 194 -11.03 -4.91 34.48
C ALA A 194 -12.24 -3.98 34.28
N GLN A 195 -12.09 -2.68 34.53
CA GLN A 195 -13.14 -1.69 34.29
C GLN A 195 -13.47 -1.57 32.81
N ALA A 196 -12.45 -1.51 31.94
CA ALA A 196 -12.64 -1.45 30.50
C ALA A 196 -13.41 -2.68 29.98
N ASN A 197 -13.01 -3.88 30.40
CA ASN A 197 -13.70 -5.12 30.03
C ASN A 197 -15.13 -5.17 30.58
N SER A 198 -15.38 -4.66 31.78
CA SER A 198 -16.73 -4.55 32.33
C SER A 198 -17.63 -3.64 31.48
N ILE A 199 -17.11 -2.48 31.07
CA ILE A 199 -17.81 -1.57 30.17
C ILE A 199 -18.10 -2.28 28.84
N LEU A 200 -17.08 -2.81 28.17
CA LEU A 200 -17.23 -3.41 26.83
C LEU A 200 -18.16 -4.63 26.84
N ASN A 201 -18.24 -5.40 27.94
CA ASN A 201 -19.15 -6.54 28.03
C ASN A 201 -20.62 -6.16 28.27
N THR A 202 -20.93 -4.89 28.48
CA THR A 202 -22.32 -4.40 28.55
C THR A 202 -22.90 -4.26 27.15
N ALA A 203 -24.19 -4.59 26.95
CA ALA A 203 -24.84 -4.67 25.63
C ALA A 203 -24.70 -3.43 24.72
N ASN A 204 -24.38 -2.25 25.28
CA ASN A 204 -24.09 -1.02 24.53
C ASN A 204 -22.88 -0.27 25.10
N GLY A 205 -22.01 -0.95 25.85
CA GLY A 205 -20.87 -0.30 26.47
C GLY A 205 -19.79 0.06 25.45
N SER A 206 -19.23 1.25 25.62
CA SER A 206 -18.18 1.76 24.74
C SER A 206 -17.18 2.63 25.47
N LEU A 207 -15.96 2.66 24.95
CA LEU A 207 -14.93 3.61 25.33
C LEU A 207 -14.87 4.69 24.24
N ASN A 208 -15.40 5.87 24.54
CA ASN A 208 -15.57 6.97 23.58
C ASN A 208 -14.45 8.01 23.67
N ASN A 209 -14.37 8.86 22.64
CA ASN A 209 -13.51 10.06 22.60
C ASN A 209 -12.03 9.75 22.83
N LEU A 210 -11.55 8.64 22.26
CA LEU A 210 -10.16 8.24 22.38
C LEU A 210 -9.38 8.84 21.22
N THR A 211 -8.22 9.43 21.52
CA THR A 211 -7.26 9.84 20.49
C THR A 211 -6.45 8.62 20.07
N PHE A 212 -6.09 8.55 18.78
CA PHE A 212 -5.40 7.40 18.23
C PHE A 212 -4.17 7.79 17.42
N SER A 213 -3.22 6.87 17.36
CA SER A 213 -2.09 6.86 16.45
C SER A 213 -1.81 5.43 16.00
N GLY A 214 -1.20 5.26 14.84
CA GLY A 214 -0.84 3.95 14.32
C GLY A 214 0.34 4.01 13.39
N SER A 215 0.71 2.84 12.89
CA SER A 215 1.70 2.69 11.83
C SER A 215 1.30 1.52 10.94
N THR A 216 1.65 1.62 9.67
CA THR A 216 1.52 0.50 8.73
C THR A 216 2.79 0.39 7.89
N PHE A 217 3.08 -0.81 7.42
CA PHE A 217 4.24 -1.12 6.63
C PHE A 217 3.92 -2.24 5.65
N THR A 218 4.66 -2.29 4.56
CA THR A 218 4.57 -3.38 3.59
C THR A 218 5.44 -4.54 4.03
N THR A 219 4.90 -5.74 4.03
CA THR A 219 5.67 -6.96 4.22
C THR A 219 6.17 -7.39 2.84
N SER A 220 7.45 -7.71 2.73
CA SER A 220 8.10 -7.97 1.44
C SER A 220 7.34 -9.04 0.65
N VAL A 221 6.90 -8.71 -0.57
CA VAL A 221 6.44 -9.70 -1.54
C VAL A 221 7.70 -10.31 -2.18
N PRO A 222 7.88 -11.65 -2.21
CA PRO A 222 8.92 -12.25 -3.03
C PRO A 222 8.64 -11.90 -4.50
N GLU A 223 9.45 -11.05 -5.11
CA GLU A 223 9.21 -10.61 -6.49
C GLU A 223 9.21 -11.81 -7.46
N PRO A 224 8.21 -11.92 -8.37
CA PRO A 224 8.23 -12.92 -9.45
C PRO A 224 9.48 -12.81 -10.35
N ALA A 225 10.06 -11.61 -10.45
CA ALA A 225 11.29 -11.35 -11.19
C ALA A 225 12.53 -12.02 -10.56
N ALA A 226 12.59 -12.15 -9.23
CA ALA A 226 13.67 -12.87 -8.55
C ALA A 226 13.59 -14.38 -8.83
N LEU A 227 12.38 -14.95 -8.89
CA LEU A 227 12.16 -16.35 -9.28
C LEU A 227 12.49 -16.62 -10.75
N LEU A 228 12.11 -15.73 -11.66
CA LEU A 228 12.48 -15.82 -13.09
C LEU A 228 13.98 -15.62 -13.31
N GLY A 229 14.62 -14.71 -12.57
CA GLY A 229 16.06 -14.46 -12.61
C GLY A 229 16.87 -15.67 -12.11
N LEU A 230 16.44 -16.31 -11.03
CA LEU A 230 17.05 -17.55 -10.54
C LEU A 230 16.78 -18.74 -11.48
N GLY A 231 15.60 -18.79 -12.13
CA GLY A 231 15.29 -19.77 -13.17
C GLY A 231 16.17 -19.63 -14.41
N ALA A 232 16.47 -18.40 -14.84
CA ALA A 232 17.36 -18.14 -15.96
C ALA A 232 18.82 -18.49 -15.63
N VAL A 233 19.31 -18.17 -14.43
CA VAL A 233 20.67 -18.50 -13.99
C VAL A 233 20.87 -20.02 -13.86
N SER A 234 19.87 -20.74 -13.35
CA SER A 234 19.91 -22.21 -13.29
C SER A 234 19.87 -22.85 -14.68
N ALA A 235 19.07 -22.33 -15.61
CA ALA A 235 19.07 -22.78 -17.01
C ALA A 235 20.42 -22.54 -17.71
N VAL A 236 21.06 -21.38 -17.47
CA VAL A 236 22.40 -21.07 -18.03
C VAL A 236 23.48 -21.97 -17.40
N MET A 237 23.42 -22.26 -16.10
CA MET A 237 24.36 -23.20 -15.47
C MET A 237 24.19 -24.64 -15.95
N VAL A 238 22.96 -25.11 -16.19
CA VAL A 238 22.71 -26.44 -16.77
C VAL A 238 23.20 -26.52 -18.22
N MET A 239 22.97 -25.48 -19.03
CA MET A 239 23.49 -25.43 -20.41
C MET A 239 25.02 -25.31 -20.46
N SER A 240 25.64 -24.59 -19.52
CA SER A 240 27.10 -24.51 -19.38
C SER A 240 27.73 -25.86 -19.03
N ARG A 241 27.12 -26.64 -18.13
CA ARG A 241 27.57 -28.00 -17.82
C ARG A 241 27.43 -28.95 -19.00
N ARG A 242 26.36 -28.86 -19.80
CA ARG A 242 26.18 -29.68 -21.00
C ARG A 242 27.23 -29.40 -22.09
N ARG A 243 27.68 -28.15 -22.26
CA ARG A 243 28.75 -27.84 -23.22
C ARG A 243 30.13 -28.34 -22.77
N LYS A 244 30.37 -28.46 -21.46
CA LYS A 244 31.66 -28.95 -20.94
C LYS A 244 31.82 -30.47 -21.08
N SER A 245 30.73 -31.25 -21.02
CA SER A 245 30.77 -32.70 -21.23
C SER A 245 30.82 -33.15 -22.70
N ALA A 246 30.61 -32.25 -23.67
CA ALA A 246 30.75 -32.52 -25.09
C ALA A 246 32.11 -32.10 -25.68
N ALA A 247 33.02 -31.61 -24.82
CA ALA A 247 34.36 -31.15 -25.20
C ALA A 247 35.48 -32.02 -24.57
N GLN A 248 35.16 -33.26 -24.15
CA GLN A 248 36.13 -34.30 -23.81
C GLN A 248 35.99 -35.47 -24.76
#